data_AF-A0A957V4I4-F1
#
_entry.id   AF-A0A957V4I4-F1
#
_cell.length_a   1.000
_cell.length_b   1.000
_cell.length_c   1.000
_cell.angle_alpha   90.00
_cell.angle_beta   90.00
_cell.angle_gamma   90.00
#
_symmetry.space_group_name_H-M   'P 1'
#
loop_
_entity.id
_entity.type
_entity.pdbx_description
1 polymer ?
#
loop_
_entity_poly.entity_id
_entity_poly.type
_entity_poly.pdbx_seq_one_letter_code
_entity_poly.pdbx_strand_id
1 'polypeptide(L)'
;MNHQLTPLSDMDSLLSRAEVAQMFNVSPSTVTRWAEEGRLVCVRTLGGHRRYRKESILRLLRTLSKEASVETIVLEIPRMYGDHHAMAVRQMLGQTPGIKDVWVSAAFQKVQVKFDPDVIQSSQVIMRLVDAGYPPATGRDNAPAAVVGKDPAWDQMGLRMTQTYGIGGQA
;
A
#
# COMPACT_ATOMS: atom_id res chain seq x y z
N MET A 1 -32.34 28.60 15.67
CA MET A 1 -31.28 27.86 14.95
C MET A 1 -31.16 26.48 15.59
N ASN A 2 -31.68 25.43 14.95
CA ASN A 2 -31.64 24.08 15.49
C ASN A 2 -30.31 23.41 15.11
N HIS A 3 -29.37 23.33 16.05
CA HIS A 3 -28.29 22.36 15.99
C HIS A 3 -28.90 20.96 16.20
N GLN A 4 -29.09 20.20 15.13
CA GLN A 4 -29.38 18.77 15.23
C GLN A 4 -28.13 18.07 15.76
N LEU A 5 -28.10 17.83 17.08
CA LEU A 5 -27.27 16.81 17.68
C LEU A 5 -27.69 15.48 17.03
N THR A 6 -26.83 14.91 16.18
CA THR A 6 -26.97 13.50 15.77
C THR A 6 -27.10 12.66 17.05
N PRO A 7 -28.20 11.91 17.25
CA PRO A 7 -28.35 11.14 18.47
C PRO A 7 -27.19 10.13 18.53
N LEU A 8 -26.48 10.12 19.66
CA LEU A 8 -25.38 9.20 19.94
C LEU A 8 -25.79 7.70 19.81
N SER A 9 -27.10 7.43 19.64
CA SER A 9 -27.74 6.12 19.46
C SER A 9 -27.58 5.49 18.07
N ASP A 10 -27.20 6.24 17.03
CA ASP A 10 -27.11 5.71 15.67
C ASP A 10 -26.00 4.66 15.50
N MET A 11 -24.91 4.76 16.25
CA MET A 11 -23.74 3.87 16.11
C MET A 11 -23.95 2.50 16.79
N ASP A 12 -24.79 2.43 17.83
CA ASP A 12 -25.23 1.18 18.46
C ASP A 12 -26.37 0.48 17.69
N SER A 13 -26.83 1.06 16.58
CA SER A 13 -27.89 0.48 15.77
C SER A 13 -27.50 -0.88 15.18
N LEU A 14 -28.48 -1.77 15.16
CA LEU A 14 -28.34 -3.14 14.66
C LEU A 14 -28.87 -3.25 13.23
N LEU A 15 -27.95 -3.39 12.28
CA LEU A 15 -28.22 -3.58 10.87
C LEU A 15 -28.71 -5.01 10.59
N SER A 16 -29.61 -5.13 9.63
CA SER A 16 -29.97 -6.40 9.01
C SER A 16 -28.90 -6.86 8.03
N ARG A 17 -28.92 -8.15 7.68
CA ARG A 17 -28.06 -8.72 6.63
C ARG A 17 -28.17 -7.96 5.30
N ALA A 18 -29.35 -7.44 4.97
CA ALA A 18 -29.61 -6.78 3.68
C ALA A 18 -29.01 -5.39 3.63
N GLU A 19 -29.03 -4.66 4.74
CA GLU A 19 -28.35 -3.36 4.86
C GLU A 19 -26.84 -3.54 4.77
N VAL A 20 -26.28 -4.52 5.51
CA VAL A 20 -24.86 -4.86 5.43
C VAL A 20 -24.46 -5.23 4.00
N ALA A 21 -25.26 -6.06 3.32
CA ALA A 21 -25.00 -6.46 1.94
C ALA A 21 -24.92 -5.28 0.98
N GLN A 22 -25.84 -4.30 1.12
CA GLN A 22 -25.82 -3.06 0.33
C GLN A 22 -24.55 -2.24 0.59
N MET A 23 -24.12 -2.12 1.84
CA MET A 23 -22.92 -1.34 2.18
C MET A 23 -21.63 -1.97 1.63
N PHE A 24 -21.53 -3.29 1.60
CA PHE A 24 -20.39 -4.00 1.02
C PHE A 24 -20.53 -4.29 -0.48
N ASN A 25 -21.66 -3.91 -1.10
CA ASN A 25 -21.99 -4.23 -2.48
C ASN A 25 -21.88 -5.75 -2.79
N VAL A 26 -22.37 -6.59 -1.89
CA VAL A 26 -22.39 -8.06 -2.03
C VAL A 26 -23.80 -8.61 -1.89
N SER A 27 -23.96 -9.91 -2.13
CA SER A 27 -25.24 -10.58 -1.88
C SER A 27 -25.49 -10.81 -0.38
N PRO A 28 -26.76 -10.82 0.10
CA PRO A 28 -27.06 -11.13 1.50
C PRO A 28 -26.62 -12.53 1.96
N SER A 29 -26.51 -13.51 1.05
CA SER A 29 -25.98 -14.85 1.35
C SER A 29 -24.48 -14.82 1.62
N THR A 30 -23.72 -13.95 0.95
CA THR A 30 -22.30 -13.69 1.25
C THR A 30 -22.13 -13.20 2.69
N VAL A 31 -23.00 -12.30 3.15
CA VAL A 31 -22.98 -11.78 4.52
C VAL A 31 -23.33 -12.87 5.54
N THR A 32 -24.30 -13.73 5.22
CA THR A 32 -24.61 -14.93 6.03
C THR A 32 -23.39 -15.84 6.15
N ARG A 33 -22.72 -16.13 5.03
CA ARG A 33 -21.52 -16.97 4.99
C ARG A 33 -20.38 -16.38 5.82
N TRP A 34 -20.10 -15.08 5.70
CA TRP A 34 -19.07 -14.43 6.51
C TRP A 34 -19.35 -14.49 8.01
N ALA A 35 -20.62 -14.42 8.41
CA ALA A 35 -20.99 -14.57 9.82
C ALA A 35 -20.86 -16.02 10.32
N GLU A 36 -21.08 -17.02 9.46
CA GLU A 36 -20.83 -18.44 9.77
C GLU A 36 -19.35 -18.77 9.87
N GLU A 37 -18.54 -18.16 9.00
CA GLU A 37 -17.07 -18.24 9.02
C GLU A 37 -16.44 -17.42 10.16
N GLY A 38 -17.24 -16.71 10.97
CA GLY A 38 -16.75 -15.87 12.07
C GLY A 38 -16.06 -14.57 11.64
N ARG A 39 -16.10 -14.24 10.34
CA ARG A 39 -15.52 -13.00 9.77
C ARG A 39 -16.35 -11.76 10.07
N LEU A 40 -17.65 -11.93 10.34
CA LEU A 40 -18.54 -10.86 10.80
C LEU A 40 -19.21 -11.25 12.12
N VAL A 41 -19.03 -10.41 13.14
CA VAL A 41 -19.72 -10.56 14.43
C VAL A 41 -21.20 -10.21 14.25
N CYS A 42 -22.08 -11.13 14.65
CA CYS A 42 -23.52 -10.91 14.66
C CYS A 42 -24.12 -11.25 16.02
N VAL A 43 -25.21 -10.57 16.36
CA VAL A 43 -26.09 -10.92 17.47
C VAL A 43 -27.37 -11.54 16.89
N ARG A 44 -27.94 -12.50 17.59
CA ARG A 44 -29.21 -13.12 17.20
C ARG A 44 -30.34 -12.50 18.01
N THR A 45 -31.44 -12.17 17.35
CA THR A 45 -32.68 -11.77 18.04
C THR A 45 -33.39 -12.99 18.62
N LEU A 46 -34.41 -12.77 19.46
CA LEU A 46 -35.26 -13.84 20.01
C LEU A 46 -35.89 -14.72 18.91
N GLY A 47 -36.13 -14.16 17.71
CA GLY A 47 -36.61 -14.90 16.53
C GLY A 47 -35.52 -15.55 15.67
N GLY A 48 -34.27 -15.59 16.14
CA GLY A 48 -33.15 -16.25 15.44
C GLY A 48 -32.55 -15.45 14.28
N HIS A 49 -33.04 -14.24 13.99
CA HIS A 49 -32.52 -13.41 12.90
C HIS A 49 -31.17 -12.79 13.28
N ARG A 50 -30.23 -12.77 12.33
CA ARG A 50 -28.90 -12.15 12.52
C ARG A 50 -28.99 -10.64 12.38
N ARG A 51 -28.31 -9.95 13.30
CA ARG A 51 -28.16 -8.50 13.34
C ARG A 51 -26.69 -8.15 13.54
N TYR A 52 -26.26 -7.04 12.94
CA TYR A 52 -24.87 -6.62 12.89
C TYR A 52 -24.74 -5.23 13.47
N ARG A 53 -23.77 -5.01 14.36
CA ARG A 53 -23.54 -3.67 14.93
C ARG A 53 -23.04 -2.72 13.84
N LYS A 54 -23.74 -1.60 13.64
CA LYS A 54 -23.40 -0.59 12.62
C LYS A 54 -21.95 -0.10 12.79
N GLU A 55 -21.51 0.14 14.03
CA GLU A 55 -20.11 0.53 14.32
C GLU A 55 -19.09 -0.47 13.76
N SER A 56 -19.28 -1.77 14.02
CA SER A 56 -18.36 -2.81 13.56
C SER A 56 -18.30 -2.89 12.03
N ILE A 57 -19.45 -2.73 11.38
CA ILE A 57 -19.57 -2.74 9.91
C ILE A 57 -18.87 -1.51 9.30
N LEU A 58 -19.12 -0.31 9.85
CA LEU A 58 -18.44 0.92 9.42
C LEU A 58 -16.92 0.86 9.65
N ARG A 59 -16.49 0.30 10.78
CA ARG A 59 -15.06 0.08 11.05
C ARG A 59 -14.45 -0.84 10.01
N LEU A 60 -15.10 -1.94 9.68
CA LEU A 60 -14.61 -2.88 8.67
C LEU A 60 -14.53 -2.24 7.28
N LEU A 61 -15.56 -1.49 6.86
CA LEU A 61 -15.55 -0.75 5.59
C LEU A 61 -14.38 0.24 5.54
N ARG A 62 -14.13 0.97 6.63
CA ARG A 62 -12.99 1.87 6.72
C ARG A 62 -11.66 1.13 6.62
N THR A 63 -11.52 0.00 7.31
CA THR A 63 -10.29 -0.80 7.25
C THR A 63 -10.03 -1.32 5.84
N LEU A 64 -11.04 -1.93 5.20
CA LEU A 64 -10.90 -2.45 3.84
C LEU A 64 -10.60 -1.34 2.83
N SER A 65 -11.24 -0.18 2.98
CA SER A 65 -10.95 1.00 2.14
C SER A 65 -9.52 1.49 2.34
N LYS A 66 -9.01 1.48 3.57
CA LYS A 66 -7.64 1.89 3.91
C LYS A 66 -6.59 0.91 3.41
N GLU A 67 -6.90 -0.38 3.39
CA GLU A 67 -6.01 -1.39 2.79
C GLU A 67 -5.98 -1.27 1.26
N ALA A 68 -7.11 -0.89 0.65
CA ALA A 68 -7.21 -0.67 -0.79
C ALA A 68 -6.58 0.65 -1.26
N SER A 69 -6.36 1.64 -0.38
CA SER A 69 -5.83 2.94 -0.78
C SER A 69 -4.31 2.96 -0.96
N VAL A 70 -3.55 1.91 -0.63
CA VAL A 70 -2.08 1.92 -0.79
C VAL A 70 -1.69 2.05 -2.27
N GLU A 71 -1.09 3.18 -2.63
CA GLU A 71 -0.63 3.49 -3.97
C GLU A 71 0.87 3.19 -4.11
N THR A 72 1.30 2.84 -5.32
CA THR A 72 2.71 2.65 -5.65
C THR A 72 3.10 3.58 -6.80
N ILE A 73 4.12 4.41 -6.60
CA ILE A 73 4.70 5.24 -7.66
C ILE A 73 6.15 4.81 -7.92
N VAL A 74 6.57 4.93 -9.18
CA VAL A 74 7.96 4.74 -9.59
C VAL A 74 8.46 6.06 -10.14
N LEU A 75 9.58 6.53 -9.61
CA LEU A 75 10.22 7.77 -9.97
C LEU A 75 11.62 7.47 -10.49
N GLU A 76 11.94 7.98 -11.66
CA GLU A 76 13.30 7.93 -12.21
C GLU A 76 14.09 9.12 -11.68
N ILE A 77 15.26 8.88 -11.09
CA ILE A 77 16.12 9.88 -10.46
C ILE A 77 17.50 9.89 -11.16
N PRO A 78 17.67 10.68 -12.24
CA PRO A 78 18.90 10.66 -13.04
C PRO A 78 20.18 11.05 -12.28
N ARG A 79 20.06 11.74 -11.14
CA ARG A 79 21.18 12.16 -10.29
C ARG A 79 21.55 11.14 -9.20
N MET A 80 20.91 9.97 -9.18
CA MET A 80 21.18 8.91 -8.21
C MET A 80 22.39 8.07 -8.64
N TYR A 81 23.59 8.62 -8.50
CA TYR A 81 24.84 7.90 -8.73
C TYR A 81 25.42 7.38 -7.41
N GLY A 82 25.71 6.07 -7.35
CA GLY A 82 26.35 5.42 -6.20
C GLY A 82 25.39 4.93 -5.10
N ASP A 83 25.89 4.00 -4.29
CA ASP A 83 25.15 3.38 -3.19
C ASP A 83 24.84 4.38 -2.06
N HIS A 84 25.71 5.36 -1.82
CA HIS A 84 25.49 6.41 -0.82
C HIS A 84 24.22 7.23 -1.12
N HIS A 85 23.96 7.55 -2.39
CA HIS A 85 22.74 8.27 -2.78
C HIS A 85 21.48 7.41 -2.60
N ALA A 86 21.58 6.10 -2.89
CA ALA A 86 20.47 5.18 -2.66
C ALA A 86 20.14 5.04 -1.16
N MET A 87 21.16 5.00 -0.29
CA MET A 87 20.98 4.97 1.15
C MET A 87 20.33 6.25 1.68
N ALA A 88 20.75 7.42 1.21
CA ALA A 88 20.18 8.70 1.61
C ALA A 88 18.68 8.81 1.28
N VAL A 89 18.30 8.44 0.05
CA VAL A 89 16.88 8.42 -0.37
C VAL A 89 16.07 7.43 0.46
N ARG A 90 16.59 6.22 0.69
CA ARG A 90 15.91 5.21 1.51
C ARG A 90 15.70 5.69 2.95
N GLN A 91 16.69 6.34 3.55
CA GLN A 91 16.59 6.85 4.91
C GLN A 91 15.56 7.96 5.04
N MET A 92 15.60 8.94 4.12
CA MET A 92 14.68 10.08 4.14
C MET A 92 13.21 9.64 3.92
N LEU A 93 12.96 8.81 2.89
CA LEU A 93 11.61 8.31 2.63
C LEU A 93 11.15 7.33 3.71
N GLY A 94 12.04 6.51 4.27
CA GLY A 94 11.70 5.59 5.37
C GLY A 94 11.28 6.30 6.66
N GLN A 95 11.71 7.53 6.88
CA GLN A 95 11.30 8.37 8.02
C GLN A 95 10.01 9.16 7.76
N THR A 96 9.48 9.11 6.55
CA THR A 96 8.31 9.89 6.15
C THR A 96 7.01 9.19 6.57
N PRO A 97 6.16 9.83 7.40
CA PRO A 97 4.86 9.27 7.76
C PRO A 97 4.01 8.99 6.51
N GLY A 98 3.39 7.82 6.46
CA GLY A 98 2.55 7.39 5.33
C GLY A 98 3.25 6.51 4.31
N ILE A 99 4.59 6.46 4.30
CA ILE A 99 5.34 5.54 3.45
C ILE A 99 5.36 4.14 4.08
N LYS A 100 4.93 3.13 3.31
CA LYS A 100 4.82 1.73 3.74
C LYS A 100 6.03 0.90 3.31
N ASP A 101 6.56 1.18 2.12
CA ASP A 101 7.67 0.43 1.55
C ASP A 101 8.46 1.33 0.58
N VAL A 102 9.79 1.18 0.57
CA VAL A 102 10.69 1.96 -0.29
C VAL A 102 11.72 1.03 -0.90
N TRP A 103 11.75 0.98 -2.23
CA TRP A 103 12.78 0.33 -3.01
C TRP A 103 13.56 1.38 -3.80
N VAL A 104 14.88 1.26 -3.81
CA VAL A 104 15.78 2.22 -4.44
C VAL A 104 16.86 1.44 -5.18
N SER A 105 17.12 1.80 -6.44
CA SER A 105 18.24 1.26 -7.20
C SER A 105 19.02 2.38 -7.88
N ALA A 106 20.28 2.55 -7.46
CA ALA A 106 21.23 3.44 -8.13
C ALA A 106 21.63 2.90 -9.53
N ALA A 107 21.64 1.58 -9.71
CA ALA A 107 21.96 0.96 -11.00
C ALA A 107 20.88 1.22 -12.05
N PHE A 108 19.61 1.30 -11.64
CA PHE A 108 18.49 1.61 -12.53
C PHE A 108 18.03 3.06 -12.42
N GLN A 109 18.64 3.87 -11.55
CA GLN A 109 18.23 5.24 -11.23
C GLN A 109 16.73 5.34 -10.94
N LYS A 110 16.17 4.37 -10.21
CA LYS A 110 14.74 4.26 -9.94
C LYS A 110 14.45 4.18 -8.45
N VAL A 111 13.37 4.82 -8.06
CA VAL A 111 12.82 4.80 -6.71
C VAL A 111 11.37 4.37 -6.82
N GLN A 112 11.02 3.26 -6.18
CA GLN A 112 9.65 2.81 -6.05
C GLN A 112 9.21 3.03 -4.61
N VAL A 113 8.08 3.72 -4.43
CA VAL A 113 7.52 4.05 -3.12
C VAL A 113 6.11 3.53 -3.05
N LYS A 114 5.82 2.72 -2.02
CA LYS A 114 4.46 2.38 -1.62
C LYS A 114 4.05 3.30 -0.49
N PHE A 115 2.94 4.01 -0.63
CA PHE A 115 2.48 4.97 0.36
C PHE A 115 0.96 5.00 0.48
N ASP A 116 0.50 5.53 1.60
CA ASP A 116 -0.90 5.77 1.91
C ASP A 116 -1.27 7.20 1.44
N PRO A 117 -2.08 7.36 0.37
CA PRO A 117 -2.43 8.66 -0.20
C PRO A 117 -3.30 9.51 0.73
N ASP A 118 -3.94 8.91 1.75
CA ASP A 118 -4.66 9.66 2.79
C ASP A 118 -3.70 10.36 3.76
N VAL A 119 -2.43 9.90 3.82
CA VAL A 119 -1.40 10.43 4.72
C VAL A 119 -0.38 11.28 3.97
N ILE A 120 0.06 10.86 2.79
CA ILE A 120 1.03 11.58 1.96
C ILE A 120 0.69 11.49 0.49
N GLN A 121 0.64 12.64 -0.19
CA GLN A 121 0.39 12.70 -1.63
C GLN A 121 1.68 12.48 -2.44
N SER A 122 1.58 11.97 -3.66
CA SER A 122 2.71 11.78 -4.58
C SER A 122 3.51 13.07 -4.82
N SER A 123 2.84 14.22 -4.88
CA SER A 123 3.48 15.55 -4.98
C SER A 123 4.38 15.86 -3.79
N GLN A 124 4.01 15.46 -2.58
CA GLN A 124 4.83 15.65 -1.39
C GLN A 124 6.03 14.70 -1.38
N VAL A 125 5.88 13.47 -1.87
CA VAL A 125 7.00 12.54 -2.08
C VAL A 125 8.00 13.12 -3.08
N ILE A 126 7.51 13.64 -4.21
CA ILE A 126 8.34 14.32 -5.21
C ILE A 126 9.03 15.55 -4.61
N MET A 127 8.30 16.38 -3.88
CA MET A 127 8.86 17.58 -3.24
C MET A 127 10.01 17.24 -2.29
N ARG A 128 9.89 16.17 -1.51
CA ARG A 128 10.98 15.72 -0.63
C ARG A 128 12.19 15.22 -1.38
N LEU A 129 11.99 14.54 -2.50
CA LEU A 129 13.09 14.13 -3.38
C LEU A 129 13.78 15.35 -3.99
N VAL A 130 13.01 16.34 -4.45
CA VAL A 130 13.56 17.60 -5.00
C VAL A 130 14.33 18.39 -3.94
N ASP A 131 13.79 18.55 -2.73
CA ASP A 131 14.44 19.22 -1.60
C ASP A 131 15.75 18.53 -1.19
N ALA A 132 15.78 17.20 -1.26
CA ALA A 132 16.99 16.40 -1.05
C ALA A 132 17.99 16.39 -2.23
N GLY A 133 17.73 17.15 -3.30
CA GLY A 133 18.62 17.26 -4.46
C GLY A 133 18.47 16.14 -5.50
N TYR A 134 17.39 15.36 -5.42
CA TYR A 134 17.04 14.23 -6.28
C TYR A 134 15.79 14.53 -7.13
N PRO A 135 15.82 15.47 -8.08
CA PRO A 135 14.66 15.75 -8.93
C PRO A 135 14.35 14.56 -9.85
N PRO A 136 13.09 14.13 -9.95
CA PRO A 136 12.72 13.06 -10.88
C PRO A 136 12.77 13.51 -12.34
N ALA A 137 13.06 12.58 -13.25
CA ALA A 137 13.02 12.82 -14.69
C ALA A 137 11.60 13.22 -15.11
N THR A 138 11.45 14.41 -15.68
CA THR A 138 10.15 14.91 -16.16
C THR A 138 9.90 14.34 -17.56
N GLY A 139 8.91 13.46 -17.72
CA GLY A 139 8.35 13.17 -19.05
C GLY A 139 8.23 11.72 -19.53
N ARG A 140 8.32 10.71 -18.67
CA ARG A 140 7.94 9.34 -19.05
C ARG A 140 7.09 8.70 -17.96
N ASP A 141 5.85 8.38 -18.34
CA ASP A 141 4.99 7.37 -17.75
C ASP A 141 5.19 7.11 -16.25
N ASN A 142 4.35 7.75 -15.43
CA ASN A 142 3.90 7.18 -14.16
C ASN A 142 3.06 5.92 -14.49
N ALA A 143 3.69 4.91 -15.09
CA ALA A 143 3.05 3.64 -15.34
C ALA A 143 2.65 3.06 -13.98
N PRO A 144 1.44 2.47 -13.84
CA PRO A 144 1.14 1.68 -12.65
C PRO A 144 2.22 0.63 -12.54
N ALA A 145 3.02 0.72 -11.48
CA ALA A 145 4.20 -0.12 -11.30
C ALA A 145 3.78 -1.58 -11.47
N ALA A 146 4.29 -2.27 -12.50
CA ALA A 146 4.50 -3.69 -12.37
C ALA A 146 5.30 -3.82 -11.07
N VAL A 147 4.69 -4.39 -10.03
CA VAL A 147 5.29 -4.51 -8.72
C VAL A 147 6.64 -5.15 -8.96
N VAL A 148 7.72 -4.36 -8.87
CA VAL A 148 9.07 -4.89 -8.70
C VAL A 148 9.04 -5.45 -7.30
N GLY A 149 8.43 -6.64 -7.17
CA GLY A 149 8.58 -7.48 -6.01
C GLY A 149 10.07 -7.72 -5.87
N LYS A 150 10.56 -7.72 -4.62
CA LYS A 150 11.92 -8.13 -4.24
C LYS A 150 12.56 -8.93 -5.38
N ASP A 151 13.41 -8.29 -6.18
CA ASP A 151 14.06 -8.96 -7.30
C ASP A 151 14.68 -10.26 -6.78
N PRO A 152 14.34 -11.44 -7.32
CA PRO A 152 15.06 -12.69 -7.06
C PRO A 152 16.46 -12.68 -7.65
N ALA A 153 16.95 -11.55 -8.17
CA ALA A 153 18.18 -11.46 -8.93
C ALA A 153 19.44 -11.80 -8.10
N TRP A 154 19.39 -11.75 -6.76
CA TRP A 154 20.46 -12.30 -5.91
C TRP A 154 20.31 -13.82 -5.65
N ASP A 155 19.10 -14.36 -5.79
CA ASP A 155 18.78 -15.77 -5.58
C ASP A 155 19.06 -16.63 -6.83
N GLN A 156 18.96 -16.02 -8.03
CA GLN A 156 19.32 -16.66 -9.30
C GLN A 156 20.77 -16.42 -9.77
N MET A 157 21.51 -15.48 -9.17
CA MET A 157 22.95 -15.34 -9.44
C MET A 157 23.75 -16.23 -8.48
N GLY A 158 23.53 -17.54 -8.62
CA GLY A 158 24.48 -18.53 -8.11
C GLY A 158 25.87 -18.21 -8.62
N LEU A 159 26.82 -18.06 -7.69
CA LEU A 159 28.27 -18.19 -7.86
C LEU A 159 28.82 -17.63 -9.18
N ARG A 160 29.35 -16.40 -9.16
CA ARG A 160 30.31 -15.97 -10.18
C ARG A 160 31.56 -16.85 -10.09
N MET A 161 31.59 -17.92 -10.87
CA MET A 161 32.78 -18.69 -11.18
C MET A 161 33.68 -17.79 -12.02
N THR A 162 34.71 -17.19 -11.41
CA THR A 162 35.72 -16.44 -12.15
C THR A 162 36.60 -17.43 -12.91
N GLN A 163 36.27 -17.71 -14.16
CA GLN A 163 37.20 -18.37 -15.08
C GLN A 163 38.11 -17.30 -15.66
N THR A 164 39.24 -17.07 -15.00
CA THR A 164 40.29 -16.18 -15.50
C THR A 164 41.00 -16.89 -16.66
N TYR A 165 40.77 -16.43 -17.89
CA TYR A 165 41.50 -16.91 -19.06
C TYR A 165 42.89 -16.25 -19.07
N GLY A 166 43.94 -17.04 -18.80
CA GLY A 166 45.32 -16.60 -18.90
C GLY A 166 45.72 -16.39 -20.36
N ILE A 167 45.82 -15.13 -20.78
CA ILE A 167 46.37 -14.74 -22.09
C ILE A 167 47.89 -14.55 -22.01
N GLY A 168 48.62 -15.52 -22.57
CA GLY A 168 49.74 -15.29 -23.51
C GLY A 168 51.15 -14.98 -22.98
N GLY A 169 52.12 -15.80 -23.42
CA GLY A 169 53.54 -15.44 -23.39
C GLY A 169 54.43 -16.55 -23.98
N GLN A 170 54.56 -16.58 -25.31
CA GLN A 170 55.61 -17.34 -26.00
C GLN A 170 56.96 -16.64 -25.82
N ALA A 171 58.02 -17.42 -25.61
CA ALA A 171 59.39 -17.19 -26.09
C ALA A 171 60.09 -18.55 -26.20
#